data_AF-A0AA35WPE1-F1
#
_entry.id   AF-A0AA35WPE1-F1
#
_cell.length_a   1.000
_cell.length_b   1.000
_cell.length_c   1.000
_cell.angle_alpha   90.00
_cell.angle_beta   90.00
_cell.angle_gamma   90.00
#
_symmetry.space_group_name_H-M   'P 1'
#
loop_
_entity.id
_entity.type
_entity.pdbx_description
1 polymer ?
#
loop_
_entity_poly.entity_id
_entity_poly.type
_entity_poly.pdbx_seq_one_letter_code
_entity_poly.pdbx_strand_id
1 'polypeptide(L)'
;MEITQVTGCIVLKACEAGEYRSEEDTVCQKCPSNTIGTRRAACACPCLDGYFRNTETLTRPEALQYVGNSSEKPGNMCTKPPGAPRDLDIVAVSPNDIEINWKPPRDDGGRTDLYYQVEHRDPDNLGSYTGTVYLG
;
A
#
# COMPACT_ATOMS: atom_id res chain seq x y z
N MET A 1 -37.64 -4.38 11.09
CA MET A 1 -36.27 -4.69 11.52
C MET A 1 -35.39 -4.55 10.29
N GLU A 2 -34.75 -3.40 10.14
CA GLU A 2 -33.74 -3.22 9.11
C GLU A 2 -32.49 -3.96 9.56
N ILE A 3 -32.16 -5.05 8.88
CA ILE A 3 -30.86 -5.68 9.02
C ILE A 3 -30.01 -5.06 7.93
N THR A 4 -29.24 -4.05 8.32
CA THR A 4 -28.22 -3.40 7.50
C THR A 4 -27.31 -4.50 6.94
N GLN A 5 -27.22 -4.60 5.60
CA GLN A 5 -26.25 -5.48 4.95
C GLN A 5 -24.85 -5.09 5.40
N VAL A 6 -24.20 -5.96 6.16
CA VAL A 6 -22.74 -6.05 6.18
C VAL A 6 -22.45 -7.46 5.71
N THR A 7 -22.04 -7.59 4.45
CA THR A 7 -21.70 -8.85 3.78
C THR A 7 -20.71 -9.63 4.64
N GLY A 8 -21.21 -10.60 5.41
CA GLY A 8 -20.40 -11.48 6.25
C GLY A 8 -20.21 -12.80 5.52
N CYS A 9 -18.97 -13.20 5.21
CA CYS A 9 -18.75 -14.49 4.57
C CYS A 9 -19.23 -15.61 5.50
N ILE A 10 -20.10 -16.47 4.99
CA ILE A 10 -20.63 -17.63 5.72
C ILE A 10 -19.58 -18.73 5.64
N VAL A 11 -18.79 -18.89 6.70
CA VAL A 11 -17.66 -19.82 6.78
C VAL A 11 -18.16 -21.15 7.39
N LEU A 12 -18.48 -22.17 6.58
CA LEU A 12 -19.02 -23.48 7.04
C LEU A 12 -18.10 -24.25 8.01
N LYS A 13 -16.77 -24.07 7.88
CA LYS A 13 -15.76 -24.53 8.85
C LYS A 13 -14.90 -23.36 9.29
N ALA A 14 -14.99 -22.96 10.56
CA ALA A 14 -14.25 -21.85 11.11
C ALA A 14 -12.73 -22.09 11.05
N CYS A 15 -11.98 -21.15 10.48
CA CYS A 15 -10.52 -21.13 10.59
C CYS A 15 -10.08 -20.77 12.01
N GLU A 16 -8.90 -21.24 12.40
CA GLU A 16 -8.33 -20.93 13.70
C GLU A 16 -7.85 -19.47 13.78
N ALA A 17 -7.50 -19.01 14.98
CA ALA A 17 -6.86 -17.71 15.12
C ALA A 17 -5.50 -17.72 14.40
N GLY A 18 -5.18 -16.63 13.71
CA GLY A 18 -4.02 -16.51 12.84
C GLY A 18 -4.28 -16.97 11.40
N GLU A 19 -5.50 -17.40 11.09
CA GLU A 19 -5.90 -17.88 9.78
C GLU A 19 -7.15 -17.15 9.27
N TYR A 20 -7.27 -17.13 7.95
CA TYR A 20 -8.45 -16.63 7.26
C TYR A 20 -8.82 -17.55 6.11
N ARG A 21 -10.07 -17.44 5.67
CA ARG A 21 -10.54 -18.08 4.43
C ARG A 21 -11.54 -17.16 3.74
N SER A 22 -11.24 -16.84 2.50
CA SER A 22 -12.08 -16.05 1.61
C SER A 22 -13.13 -16.90 0.90
N GLU A 23 -14.04 -16.25 0.18
CA GLU A 23 -15.12 -16.88 -0.58
C GLU A 23 -14.62 -17.82 -1.69
N GLU A 24 -13.46 -17.53 -2.29
CA GLU A 24 -12.89 -18.36 -3.36
C GLU A 24 -12.01 -19.50 -2.82
N ASP A 25 -11.66 -19.46 -1.54
CA ASP A 25 -10.79 -20.46 -0.91
C ASP A 25 -11.59 -21.56 -0.22
N THR A 26 -11.14 -22.80 -0.41
CA THR A 26 -11.70 -23.97 0.30
C THR A 26 -10.91 -24.31 1.57
N VAL A 27 -9.66 -23.86 1.67
CA VAL A 27 -8.71 -24.16 2.76
C VAL A 27 -8.35 -22.88 3.51
N CYS A 28 -8.15 -22.99 4.83
CA CYS A 28 -7.69 -21.88 5.65
C CYS A 28 -6.23 -21.52 5.32
N GLN A 29 -5.98 -20.23 5.13
CA GLN A 29 -4.66 -19.65 4.85
C GLN A 29 -4.13 -18.93 6.09
N LYS A 30 -2.80 -18.91 6.28
CA LYS A 30 -2.19 -18.11 7.34
C LYS A 30 -2.28 -16.62 7.01
N CYS A 31 -2.53 -15.80 8.02
CA CYS A 31 -2.52 -14.35 7.86
C CYS A 31 -1.15 -13.86 7.33
N PRO A 32 -1.14 -13.03 6.28
CA PRO A 32 0.11 -12.51 5.70
C PRO A 32 0.76 -11.46 6.61
N SER A 33 1.99 -11.07 6.29
CA SER A 33 2.75 -10.07 7.04
C SER A 33 1.98 -8.76 7.23
N ASN A 34 2.22 -8.10 8.36
CA ASN A 34 1.60 -6.83 8.76
C ASN A 34 0.07 -6.88 8.88
N THR A 35 -0.49 -8.06 9.16
CA THR A 35 -1.91 -8.26 9.45
C THR A 35 -2.11 -8.88 10.82
N ILE A 36 -3.34 -8.80 11.35
CA ILE A 36 -3.72 -9.37 12.63
C ILE A 36 -4.82 -10.44 12.47
N GLY A 37 -4.55 -11.64 12.97
CA GLY A 37 -5.45 -12.80 12.89
C GLY A 37 -6.15 -13.14 14.21
N THR A 38 -6.61 -12.17 14.99
CA THR A 38 -7.19 -12.47 16.33
C THR A 38 -8.56 -13.14 16.29
N ARG A 39 -9.27 -13.07 15.17
CA ARG A 39 -10.64 -13.58 15.04
C ARG A 39 -10.64 -14.99 14.44
N ARG A 40 -11.33 -15.93 15.09
CA ARG A 40 -11.67 -17.22 14.49
C ARG A 40 -12.68 -17.02 13.36
N ALA A 41 -12.68 -17.90 12.37
CA ALA A 41 -13.52 -17.77 11.17
C ALA A 41 -13.33 -16.44 10.41
N ALA A 42 -12.14 -15.86 10.42
CA ALA A 42 -11.86 -14.62 9.71
C ALA A 42 -11.94 -14.82 8.18
N CYS A 43 -12.52 -13.85 7.48
CA CYS A 43 -12.66 -13.88 6.02
C CYS A 43 -11.50 -13.14 5.32
N ALA A 44 -10.87 -12.24 6.06
CA ALA A 44 -9.64 -11.54 5.71
C ALA A 44 -8.95 -11.13 7.01
N CYS A 45 -7.63 -10.98 6.97
CA CYS A 45 -6.89 -10.47 8.11
C CYS A 45 -6.84 -8.93 8.05
N PRO A 46 -7.37 -8.18 9.04
CA PRO A 46 -7.19 -6.73 9.10
C PRO A 46 -5.71 -6.36 9.16
N CYS A 47 -5.35 -5.17 8.65
CA CYS A 47 -3.98 -4.67 8.77
C CYS A 47 -3.65 -4.31 10.23
N LEU A 48 -2.37 -4.40 10.59
CA LEU A 48 -1.87 -3.77 11.82
C LEU A 48 -1.97 -2.25 11.72
N ASP A 49 -2.03 -1.58 12.88
CA ASP A 49 -2.05 -0.12 12.94
C ASP A 49 -0.85 0.49 12.19
N GLY A 50 -1.14 1.46 11.32
CA GLY A 50 -0.14 2.10 10.46
C GLY A 50 0.19 1.35 9.17
N TYR A 51 -0.47 0.22 8.91
CA TYR A 51 -0.36 -0.53 7.65
C TYR A 51 -1.68 -0.51 6.88
N PHE A 52 -1.57 -0.53 5.56
CA PHE A 52 -2.67 -0.32 4.62
C PHE A 52 -2.51 -1.24 3.41
N ARG A 53 -3.65 -1.53 2.76
CA ARG A 53 -3.66 -2.16 1.44
C ARG A 53 -3.78 -1.07 0.39
N ASN A 54 -3.01 -1.19 -0.69
CA ASN A 54 -3.23 -0.30 -1.84
C ASN A 54 -4.56 -0.66 -2.49
N THR A 55 -5.45 0.31 -2.64
CA THR A 55 -6.74 0.11 -3.33
C THR A 55 -6.66 0.50 -4.81
N GLU A 56 -5.56 1.10 -5.27
CA GLU A 56 -5.32 1.40 -6.69
C GLU A 56 -4.91 0.17 -7.53
N THR A 57 -4.51 -0.92 -6.87
CA THR A 57 -4.50 -2.25 -7.52
C THR A 57 -5.92 -2.73 -7.88
N LEU A 58 -6.98 -2.06 -7.43
CA LEU A 58 -8.37 -2.43 -7.76
C LEU A 58 -8.88 -1.79 -9.05
N THR A 59 -8.23 -0.76 -9.57
CA THR A 59 -8.68 -0.02 -10.77
C THR A 59 -8.01 -0.46 -12.07
N ARG A 60 -6.93 -1.25 -11.98
CA ARG A 60 -6.28 -1.86 -13.14
C ARG A 60 -6.89 -3.27 -13.36
N PRO A 61 -7.43 -3.60 -14.55
CA PRO A 61 -8.09 -4.90 -14.79
C PRO A 61 -7.20 -6.11 -14.49
N GLU A 62 -5.89 -5.96 -14.75
CA GLU A 62 -4.86 -6.96 -14.44
C GLU A 62 -4.53 -7.07 -12.95
N ALA A 63 -4.86 -6.06 -12.13
CA ALA A 63 -4.67 -6.06 -10.69
C ALA A 63 -5.96 -6.36 -9.88
N LEU A 64 -7.14 -6.36 -10.53
CA LEU A 64 -8.34 -7.05 -10.03
C LEU A 64 -8.12 -8.55 -9.90
N GLN A 65 -7.24 -9.12 -10.75
CA GLN A 65 -6.73 -10.47 -10.55
C GLN A 65 -5.67 -10.55 -9.43
N TYR A 66 -5.26 -9.44 -8.79
CA TYR A 66 -4.27 -9.37 -7.70
C TYR A 66 -4.87 -9.27 -6.27
N VAL A 67 -6.18 -9.07 -6.14
CA VAL A 67 -6.95 -9.04 -4.87
C VAL A 67 -7.43 -10.43 -4.46
N GLY A 68 -6.64 -11.45 -4.74
CA GLY A 68 -6.98 -12.80 -4.29
C GLY A 68 -6.50 -12.97 -2.87
N ASN A 69 -7.35 -13.52 -2.05
CA ASN A 69 -7.14 -14.14 -0.75
C ASN A 69 -5.95 -15.10 -0.52
N SER A 70 -4.95 -15.22 -1.40
CA SER A 70 -3.75 -16.02 -1.11
C SER A 70 -2.71 -15.22 -0.35
N SER A 71 -2.15 -15.82 0.71
CA SER A 71 -1.04 -15.27 1.51
C SER A 71 0.20 -14.88 0.67
N GLU A 72 0.34 -15.44 -0.53
CA GLU A 72 1.45 -15.19 -1.46
C GLU A 72 1.20 -13.96 -2.37
N LYS A 73 0.00 -13.39 -2.34
CA LYS A 73 -0.41 -12.37 -3.29
C LYS A 73 -0.10 -10.96 -2.82
N PRO A 74 0.53 -10.10 -3.65
CA PRO A 74 0.89 -8.74 -3.28
C PRO A 74 -0.24 -7.89 -2.69
N GLY A 75 -1.49 -8.06 -3.16
CA GLY A 75 -2.66 -7.31 -2.69
C GLY A 75 -3.15 -7.69 -1.27
N ASN A 76 -2.65 -8.79 -0.70
CA ASN A 76 -3.05 -9.25 0.63
C ASN A 76 -2.13 -8.79 1.75
N MET A 77 -0.89 -8.47 1.41
CA MET A 77 0.10 -7.93 2.33
C MET A 77 -0.23 -6.47 2.64
N CYS A 78 -0.25 -6.11 3.92
CA CYS A 78 -0.36 -4.70 4.27
C CYS A 78 1.04 -4.08 4.25
N THR A 79 1.13 -2.90 3.66
CA THR A 79 2.35 -2.11 3.53
C THR A 79 2.15 -0.79 4.25
N LYS A 80 3.18 0.05 4.35
CA LYS A 80 3.06 1.37 4.95
C LYS A 80 3.66 2.43 4.02
N PRO A 81 3.36 3.72 4.21
CA PRO A 81 4.05 4.77 3.48
C PRO A 81 5.57 4.65 3.66
N PRO A 82 6.36 4.90 2.60
CA PRO A 82 7.81 4.89 2.71
C PRO A 82 8.30 6.01 3.63
N GLY A 83 9.53 5.89 4.11
CA GLY A 83 10.21 6.98 4.80
C GLY A 83 10.53 8.16 3.87
N ALA A 84 11.06 9.24 4.46
CA ALA A 84 11.52 10.37 3.68
C ALA A 84 12.78 10.03 2.85
N PRO A 85 12.96 10.67 1.67
CA PRO A 85 14.24 10.66 0.97
C PRO A 85 15.36 11.13 1.90
N ARG A 86 16.58 10.63 1.66
CA ARG A 86 17.74 10.94 2.50
C ARG A 86 18.74 11.80 1.75
N ASP A 87 19.61 12.46 2.51
CA ASP A 87 20.76 13.18 1.98
C ASP A 87 20.38 14.13 0.83
N LEU A 88 19.34 14.96 1.04
CA LEU A 88 18.87 15.93 0.06
C LEU A 88 19.93 17.02 -0.11
N ASP A 89 20.43 17.15 -1.33
CA ASP A 89 21.40 18.14 -1.75
C ASP A 89 20.83 18.95 -2.93
N ILE A 90 20.95 20.27 -2.84
CA ILE A 90 20.36 21.20 -3.81
C ILE A 90 21.45 22.19 -4.22
N VAL A 91 21.75 22.24 -5.51
CA VAL A 91 22.81 23.07 -6.06
C VAL A 91 22.26 23.94 -7.19
N ALA A 92 22.45 25.25 -7.09
CA ALA A 92 22.19 26.15 -8.21
C ALA A 92 23.32 26.01 -9.23
N VAL A 93 23.01 25.46 -10.40
CA VAL A 93 23.98 25.25 -11.48
C VAL A 93 23.97 26.38 -12.50
N SER A 94 22.84 27.10 -12.59
CA SER A 94 22.69 28.33 -13.38
C SER A 94 21.69 29.28 -12.69
N PRO A 95 21.54 30.53 -13.16
CA PRO A 95 20.50 31.43 -12.63
C PRO A 95 19.06 30.91 -12.79
N ASN A 96 18.82 29.98 -13.72
CA ASN A 96 17.49 29.45 -14.04
C ASN A 96 17.36 27.95 -13.75
N ASP A 97 18.46 27.27 -13.39
CA ASP A 97 18.51 25.83 -13.26
C ASP A 97 19.07 25.42 -11.89
N ILE A 98 18.39 24.46 -11.26
CA ILE A 98 18.82 23.82 -10.02
C ILE A 98 18.98 22.32 -10.27
N GLU A 99 19.99 21.75 -9.65
CA GLU A 99 20.19 20.31 -9.56
C GLU A 99 19.79 19.85 -8.16
N ILE A 100 18.97 18.79 -8.09
CA ILE A 100 18.47 18.22 -6.84
C ILE A 100 18.90 16.76 -6.81
N ASN A 101 19.68 16.40 -5.80
CA ASN A 101 20.18 15.05 -5.58
C ASN A 101 19.65 14.53 -4.24
N TRP A 102 19.23 13.27 -4.19
CA TRP A 102 18.81 12.61 -2.95
C TRP A 102 19.07 11.11 -3.02
N LYS A 103 19.07 10.47 -1.86
CA LYS A 103 19.10 9.00 -1.74
C LYS A 103 17.71 8.45 -1.44
N PRO A 104 17.44 7.18 -1.81
CA PRO A 104 16.22 6.50 -1.43
C PRO A 104 16.00 6.46 0.09
N PRO A 105 14.72 6.33 0.52
CA PRO A 105 14.40 6.19 1.93
C PRO A 105 15.09 4.95 2.52
N ARG A 106 15.32 4.98 3.84
CA ARG A 106 15.88 3.81 4.54
C ARG A 106 14.88 2.66 4.63
N ASP A 107 13.60 2.99 4.63
CA ASP A 107 12.47 2.07 4.77
C ASP A 107 11.48 2.40 3.65
N ASP A 108 11.27 1.44 2.75
CA ASP A 108 10.35 1.54 1.61
C ASP A 108 8.91 1.18 2.00
N GLY A 109 8.67 0.78 3.25
CA GLY A 109 7.37 0.33 3.73
C GLY A 109 6.94 -1.03 3.18
N GLY A 110 7.88 -1.81 2.63
CA GLY A 110 7.62 -3.11 1.98
C GLY A 110 7.08 -2.96 0.55
N ARG A 111 7.40 -1.86 -0.12
CA ARG A 111 6.90 -1.51 -1.45
C ARG A 111 8.04 -1.35 -2.45
N THR A 112 7.76 -1.67 -3.71
CA THR A 112 8.71 -1.52 -4.82
C THR A 112 8.22 -0.52 -5.88
N ASP A 113 7.03 0.03 -5.71
CA ASP A 113 6.36 0.98 -6.61
C ASP A 113 6.53 2.43 -6.14
N LEU A 114 7.72 2.75 -5.60
CA LEU A 114 8.06 4.09 -5.11
C LEU A 114 8.36 5.04 -6.27
N TYR A 115 7.88 6.27 -6.13
CA TYR A 115 8.21 7.39 -7.00
C TYR A 115 8.35 8.67 -6.15
N TYR A 116 8.99 9.70 -6.71
CA TYR A 116 9.12 11.01 -6.09
C TYR A 116 8.37 12.06 -6.87
N GLN A 117 7.77 12.99 -6.14
CA GLN A 117 7.15 14.18 -6.69
C GLN A 117 7.97 15.39 -6.25
N VAL A 118 8.48 16.14 -7.22
CA VAL A 118 9.26 17.36 -7.00
C VAL A 118 8.34 18.54 -7.24
N GLU A 119 8.17 19.39 -6.23
CA GLU A 119 7.32 20.58 -6.31
C GLU A 119 8.17 21.85 -6.19
N HIS A 120 8.00 22.74 -7.15
CA HIS A 120 8.53 24.09 -7.11
C HIS A 120 7.39 25.08 -6.89
N ARG A 121 7.51 25.91 -5.85
CA ARG A 121 6.53 26.92 -5.47
C ARG A 121 7.21 28.28 -5.42
N ASP A 122 6.81 29.20 -6.30
CA ASP A 122 7.17 30.60 -6.22
C ASP A 122 6.17 31.31 -5.28
N PRO A 123 6.62 31.98 -4.20
CA PRO A 123 5.73 32.69 -3.30
C PRO A 123 5.07 33.92 -3.93
N ASP A 124 5.72 34.53 -4.93
CA ASP A 124 5.36 35.82 -5.53
C ASP A 124 4.65 35.64 -6.88
N ASN A 125 5.03 34.63 -7.67
CA ASN A 125 4.23 34.15 -8.80
C ASN A 125 3.44 32.92 -8.37
N LEU A 126 2.11 32.96 -8.45
CA LEU A 126 1.21 31.83 -8.15
C LEU A 126 1.43 30.55 -9.01
N GLY A 127 2.49 30.49 -9.81
CA GLY A 127 2.88 29.31 -10.59
C GLY A 127 3.49 28.22 -9.71
N SER A 128 2.97 27.00 -9.87
CA SER A 128 3.55 25.79 -9.29
C SER A 128 3.99 24.87 -10.42
N TYR A 129 5.20 24.34 -10.32
CA TYR A 129 5.68 23.29 -11.24
C TYR A 129 5.87 22.00 -10.48
N THR A 130 5.42 20.91 -11.07
CA THR A 130 5.46 19.60 -10.44
C THR A 130 5.99 18.58 -11.42
N GLY A 131 7.05 17.87 -11.04
CA GLY A 131 7.64 16.79 -11.81
C GLY A 131 7.58 15.46 -11.08
N THR A 132 7.51 14.35 -11.82
CA THR A 132 7.52 12.99 -11.27
C THR A 132 8.81 12.29 -11.65
N VAL A 133 9.49 11.67 -10.68
CA VAL A 133 10.71 10.88 -10.87
C VAL A 133 10.45 9.45 -10.40
N TYR A 134 10.62 8.48 -11.30
CA TYR A 134 10.47 7.06 -10.98
C TYR A 134 11.83 6.46 -10.60
N LEU A 135 11.84 5.55 -9.62
CA LEU A 135 13.01 4.70 -9.37
C LEU A 135 13.11 3.66 -10.50
N GLY A 136 14.27 3.62 -11.16
CA GLY A 136 14.59 2.64 -12.20
C GLY A 136 15.03 1.29 -11.64
#